data_AF-A0A2H9MXJ0-F1
#
_entry.id   AF-A0A2H9MXJ0-F1
#
_cell.length_a   1.000
_cell.length_b   1.000
_cell.length_c   1.000
_cell.angle_alpha   90.00
_cell.angle_beta   90.00
_cell.angle_gamma   90.00
#
_symmetry.space_group_name_H-M   'P 1'
#
loop_
_entity.id
_entity.type
_entity.pdbx_description
1 polymer ?
#
loop_
_entity_poly.entity_id
_entity_poly.type
_entity_poly.pdbx_seq_one_letter_code
_entity_poly.pdbx_strand_id
1 'polypeptide(L)'
;MIIQNYEDLATSEKKIDCLNILEAGLKAADPENIIPKFVTPEEIKIDGKIINLSRFSSIYTVAFGKAGDSMTRAINAIIPIKSGIIVIPKGSKSKIKGKKFQIF
;
A
#
# COMPACT_ATOMS: atom_id res chain seq x y z
N MET A 1 -15.32 -4.99 6.02
CA MET A 1 -15.65 -4.50 4.66
C MET A 1 -15.05 -3.12 4.50
N ILE A 2 -14.50 -2.84 3.33
CA ILE A 2 -13.95 -1.52 2.98
C ILE A 2 -15.11 -0.53 2.77
N ILE A 3 -16.18 -0.96 2.12
CA ILE A 3 -17.42 -0.20 1.95
C ILE A 3 -18.14 -0.13 3.30
N GLN A 4 -18.23 1.08 3.86
CA GLN A 4 -18.69 1.30 5.24
C GLN A 4 -20.22 1.17 5.39
N ASN A 5 -20.96 1.54 4.35
CA ASN A 5 -22.43 1.48 4.29
C ASN A 5 -22.92 0.28 3.47
N TYR A 6 -22.18 -0.84 3.52
CA TYR A 6 -22.49 -2.04 2.73
C TYR A 6 -23.93 -2.52 3.02
N GLU A 7 -24.29 -2.68 4.29
CA GLU A 7 -25.61 -3.16 4.72
C GLU A 7 -26.75 -2.27 4.19
N ASP A 8 -26.57 -0.94 4.22
CA ASP A 8 -27.55 0.01 3.71
C ASP A 8 -27.73 -0.10 2.18
N LEU A 9 -26.67 -0.48 1.46
CA LEU A 9 -26.66 -0.61 0.01
C LEU A 9 -27.11 -1.99 -0.47
N ALA A 10 -26.93 -3.04 0.35
CA ALA A 10 -27.18 -4.45 0.07
C ALA A 10 -28.68 -4.84 0.02
N THR A 11 -29.48 -4.03 -0.67
CA THR A 11 -30.95 -4.10 -0.68
C THR A 11 -31.54 -5.06 -1.72
N SER A 12 -30.71 -5.73 -2.52
CA SER A 12 -31.13 -6.75 -3.49
C SER A 12 -29.93 -7.61 -3.90
N GLU A 13 -30.16 -8.83 -4.38
CA GLU A 13 -29.10 -9.74 -4.84
C GLU A 13 -28.17 -9.09 -5.88
N LYS A 14 -28.72 -8.39 -6.89
CA LYS A 14 -27.90 -7.70 -7.89
C LYS A 14 -27.00 -6.62 -7.28
N LYS A 15 -27.49 -5.88 -6.28
CA LYS A 15 -26.66 -4.89 -5.57
C LYS A 15 -25.59 -5.56 -4.72
N ILE A 16 -25.90 -6.68 -4.08
CA ILE A 16 -24.94 -7.49 -3.34
C ILE A 16 -23.81 -7.96 -4.28
N ASP A 17 -24.14 -8.47 -5.46
CA ASP A 17 -23.15 -8.87 -6.46
C ASP A 17 -22.26 -7.70 -6.89
N CYS A 18 -22.86 -6.53 -7.16
CA CYS A 18 -22.10 -5.32 -7.48
C CYS A 18 -21.16 -4.90 -6.33
N LEU A 19 -21.64 -4.93 -5.08
CA LEU A 19 -20.84 -4.57 -3.92
C LEU A 19 -19.70 -5.56 -3.70
N ASN A 20 -19.92 -6.85 -3.93
CA ASN A 20 -18.90 -7.89 -3.86
C ASN A 20 -17.80 -7.68 -4.90
N ILE A 21 -18.16 -7.33 -6.14
CA ILE A 21 -17.20 -6.98 -7.20
C ILE A 21 -16.37 -5.76 -6.79
N LEU A 22 -17.03 -4.72 -6.25
CA LEU A 22 -16.34 -3.51 -5.78
C LEU A 22 -15.39 -3.81 -4.62
N GLU A 23 -15.81 -4.60 -3.62
CA GLU A 23 -14.97 -5.04 -2.51
C GLU A 23 -13.76 -5.83 -3.00
N ALA A 24 -13.95 -6.75 -3.96
CA ALA A 24 -12.85 -7.51 -4.53
C ALA A 24 -11.84 -6.59 -5.24
N GLY A 25 -12.31 -5.61 -6.01
CA GLY A 25 -11.45 -4.61 -6.66
C GLY A 25 -10.70 -3.74 -5.65
N LEU A 26 -11.38 -3.24 -4.62
CA LEU A 26 -10.77 -2.43 -3.57
C LEU A 26 -9.70 -3.21 -2.79
N LYS A 27 -9.99 -4.48 -2.45
CA LYS A 27 -9.00 -5.36 -1.81
C LYS A 27 -7.80 -5.61 -2.71
N ALA A 28 -8.03 -5.88 -3.99
CA ALA A 28 -6.94 -6.11 -4.95
C ALA A 28 -6.03 -4.88 -5.13
N ALA A 29 -6.58 -3.68 -4.98
CA ALA A 29 -5.87 -2.41 -5.08
C ALA A 29 -5.21 -1.96 -3.75
N ASP A 30 -5.52 -2.60 -2.62
CA ASP A 30 -4.93 -2.23 -1.33
C ASP A 30 -3.40 -2.44 -1.36
N PRO A 31 -2.58 -1.45 -0.94
CA PRO A 31 -1.13 -1.57 -0.87
C PRO A 31 -0.62 -2.82 -0.17
N GLU A 32 -1.27 -3.29 0.90
CA GLU A 32 -0.87 -4.51 1.61
C GLU A 32 -1.01 -5.76 0.73
N ASN A 33 -1.96 -5.78 -0.20
CA ASN A 33 -2.25 -6.93 -1.06
C ASN A 33 -1.49 -6.88 -2.40
N ILE A 34 -1.28 -5.68 -2.95
CA ILE A 34 -0.67 -5.53 -4.28
C ILE A 34 0.87 -5.53 -4.23
N ILE A 35 1.48 -4.90 -3.20
CA ILE A 35 2.95 -4.76 -3.11
C ILE A 35 3.68 -6.11 -3.06
N PRO A 36 3.24 -7.13 -2.29
CA PRO A 36 3.93 -8.42 -2.22
C PRO A 36 4.01 -9.18 -3.56
N LYS A 37 3.18 -8.80 -4.55
CA LYS A 37 3.26 -9.40 -5.90
C LYS A 37 4.50 -8.94 -6.69
N PHE A 38 5.08 -7.82 -6.30
CA PHE A 38 6.23 -7.21 -6.96
C PHE A 38 7.48 -7.19 -6.09
N VAL A 39 7.34 -7.39 -4.78
CA VAL A 39 8.40 -7.13 -3.81
C VAL A 39 8.57 -8.33 -2.88
N THR A 40 9.79 -8.85 -2.79
CA THR A 40 10.22 -9.80 -1.76
C THR A 40 11.32 -9.15 -0.90
N PRO A 41 11.75 -9.80 0.19
CA PRO A 41 12.90 -9.31 0.97
C PRO A 41 14.22 -9.26 0.17
N GLU A 42 14.34 -10.04 -0.91
CA GLU A 42 15.55 -10.18 -1.72
C GLU A 42 15.52 -9.35 -3.01
N GLU A 43 14.35 -9.16 -3.61
CA GLU A 43 14.24 -8.54 -4.93
C GLU A 43 12.96 -7.74 -5.16
N ILE A 44 13.03 -6.80 -6.10
CA ILE A 44 11.88 -6.07 -6.64
C ILE A 44 11.75 -6.42 -8.13
N LYS A 45 10.57 -6.87 -8.55
CA LYS A 45 10.23 -7.24 -9.94
C LYS A 45 9.26 -6.24 -10.53
N ILE A 46 9.67 -5.49 -11.54
CA ILE A 46 8.83 -4.50 -12.25
C ILE A 46 9.18 -4.53 -13.72
N ASP A 47 8.17 -4.64 -14.61
CA ASP A 47 8.33 -4.61 -16.08
C ASP A 47 9.41 -5.56 -16.62
N GLY A 48 9.45 -6.78 -16.08
CA GLY A 48 10.44 -7.81 -16.45
C GLY A 48 11.87 -7.54 -15.93
N LYS A 49 12.10 -6.42 -15.23
CA LYS A 49 13.37 -6.11 -14.57
C LYS A 49 13.35 -6.65 -13.15
N ILE A 50 14.49 -7.19 -12.73
CA ILE A 50 14.73 -7.69 -11.39
C ILE A 50 15.81 -6.83 -10.73
N ILE A 51 15.46 -6.21 -9.61
CA ILE A 51 16.38 -5.43 -8.78
C ILE A 51 16.73 -6.29 -7.57
N ASN A 52 17.96 -6.81 -7.53
CA ASN A 52 18.46 -7.57 -6.38
C ASN A 52 18.87 -6.62 -5.25
N LEU A 53 18.19 -6.73 -4.10
CA LEU A 53 18.35 -5.87 -2.93
C LEU A 53 19.63 -6.14 -2.15
N SER A 54 20.23 -7.32 -2.26
CA SER A 54 21.50 -7.65 -1.58
C SER A 54 22.68 -6.80 -2.08
N ARG A 55 22.53 -6.16 -3.25
CA ARG A 55 23.51 -5.26 -3.83
C ARG A 55 23.55 -3.87 -3.17
N PHE A 56 22.62 -3.59 -2.27
CA PHE A 56 22.48 -2.29 -1.63
C PHE A 56 22.73 -2.40 -0.12
N SER A 57 23.59 -1.55 0.42
CA SER A 57 23.88 -1.51 1.86
C SER A 57 22.76 -0.85 2.68
N SER A 58 21.87 -0.10 2.04
CA SER A 58 20.77 0.62 2.68
C SER A 58 19.70 0.96 1.65
N ILE A 59 18.44 0.84 2.06
CA ILE A 59 17.28 1.15 1.23
C ILE A 59 16.52 2.32 1.85
N TYR A 60 16.18 3.31 1.05
CA TYR A 60 15.45 4.51 1.45
C TYR A 60 14.16 4.63 0.67
N THR A 61 13.18 5.34 1.23
CA THR A 61 11.88 5.58 0.56
C THR A 61 11.64 7.06 0.33
N VAL A 62 11.16 7.39 -0.85
CA VAL A 62 10.57 8.69 -1.17
C VAL A 62 9.18 8.40 -1.71
N ALA A 63 8.17 8.77 -0.94
CA ALA A 63 6.78 8.50 -1.27
C ALA A 63 6.00 9.82 -1.31
N PHE A 64 5.12 9.95 -2.29
CA PHE A 64 4.24 11.11 -2.41
C PHE A 64 2.88 10.71 -2.97
N GLY A 65 1.84 11.41 -2.54
CA GLY A 65 0.46 11.20 -2.98
C GLY A 65 -0.43 10.59 -1.91
N LYS A 66 -1.73 10.48 -2.20
CA LYS A 66 -2.77 10.09 -1.23
C LYS A 66 -2.46 8.77 -0.50
N ALA A 67 -1.85 7.81 -1.20
CA ALA A 67 -1.51 6.50 -0.67
C ALA A 67 -0.03 6.36 -0.26
N GLY A 68 0.78 7.42 -0.36
CA GLY A 68 2.23 7.37 -0.16
C GLY A 68 2.62 6.77 1.20
N ASP A 69 1.91 7.19 2.25
CA ASP A 69 2.06 6.63 3.60
C ASP A 69 1.71 5.13 3.66
N SER A 70 0.54 4.72 3.16
CA SER A 70 0.12 3.31 3.14
C SER A 70 1.02 2.40 2.31
N MET A 71 1.53 2.89 1.16
CA MET A 71 2.46 2.15 0.32
C MET A 71 3.83 2.01 0.99
N THR A 72 4.32 3.07 1.64
CA THR A 72 5.57 3.01 2.42
C THR A 72 5.44 2.01 3.56
N ARG A 73 4.30 1.98 4.25
CA ARG A 73 4.03 0.98 5.30
C ARG A 73 4.07 -0.45 4.74
N ALA A 74 3.43 -0.70 3.60
CA ALA A 74 3.42 -2.02 2.97
C ALA A 74 4.82 -2.48 2.54
N ILE A 75 5.60 -1.61 1.89
CA ILE A 75 6.99 -1.93 1.51
C ILE A 75 7.88 -2.16 2.74
N ASN A 76 7.76 -1.32 3.77
CA ASN A 76 8.56 -1.44 4.99
C ASN A 76 8.25 -2.72 5.80
N ALA A 77 7.11 -3.37 5.55
CA ALA A 77 6.78 -4.66 6.14
C ALA A 77 7.54 -5.83 5.48
N ILE A 78 8.01 -5.65 4.24
CA ILE A 78 8.73 -6.67 3.45
C ILE A 78 10.23 -6.41 3.46
N ILE A 79 10.63 -5.15 3.26
CA ILE A 79 12.02 -4.71 3.13
C ILE A 79 12.38 -3.81 4.31
N PRO A 80 13.55 -4.00 4.96
CA PRO A 80 14.02 -3.12 6.03
C PRO A 80 14.44 -1.74 5.48
N ILE A 81 13.50 -0.80 5.42
CA ILE A 81 13.78 0.58 5.02
C ILE A 81 14.56 1.30 6.12
N LYS A 82 15.67 1.94 5.79
CA LYS A 82 16.53 2.67 6.74
C LYS A 82 15.93 4.00 7.15
N SER A 83 15.44 4.78 6.19
CA SER A 83 14.79 6.08 6.41
C SER A 83 13.95 6.46 5.19
N GLY A 84 13.07 7.45 5.33
CA GLY A 84 12.32 7.96 4.19
C GLY A 84 11.60 9.27 4.40
N ILE A 85 11.15 9.83 3.28
CA ILE A 85 10.30 11.03 3.20
C ILE A 85 8.96 10.63 2.59
N ILE A 86 7.88 11.09 3.21
CA ILE A 86 6.51 10.79 2.80
C ILE A 86 5.74 12.10 2.70
N VAL A 87 5.19 12.42 1.53
CA VAL A 87 4.38 13.62 1.29
C VAL A 87 2.93 13.23 1.06
N ILE A 88 2.04 13.53 2.00
CA ILE A 88 0.61 13.20 1.93
C ILE A 88 -0.27 14.45 2.02
N PRO A 89 -1.51 14.44 1.49
CA PRO A 89 -2.38 15.60 1.56
C PRO A 89 -2.63 16.05 3.00
N LYS A 90 -2.66 17.36 3.23
CA LYS A 90 -2.98 17.97 4.52
C LYS A 90 -4.30 17.40 5.07
N GLY A 91 -4.29 17.03 6.36
CA GLY A 91 -5.45 16.43 7.03
C GLY A 91 -5.56 14.91 6.90
N SER A 92 -4.69 14.27 6.10
CA SER A 92 -4.59 12.81 6.06
C SER A 92 -4.07 12.27 7.40
N LYS A 93 -4.64 11.16 7.87
CA LYS A 93 -4.13 10.44 9.04
C LYS A 93 -3.01 9.50 8.61
N SER A 94 -1.80 9.71 9.14
CA SER A 94 -0.68 8.79 8.93
C SER A 94 -0.98 7.40 9.51
N LYS A 95 -0.71 6.36 8.73
CA LYS A 95 -0.74 4.94 9.12
C LYS A 95 0.64 4.44 9.52
N ILE A 96 1.73 5.00 8.96
CA ILE A 96 3.08 4.61 9.36
C ILE A 96 3.44 5.23 10.71
N LYS A 97 4.05 4.42 11.57
CA LYS A 97 4.55 4.83 12.89
C LYS A 97 6.06 4.63 12.91
N GLY A 98 6.82 5.66 13.28
CA GLY A 98 8.26 5.53 13.48
C GLY A 98 9.02 6.80 13.13
N LYS A 99 10.05 7.12 13.93
CA LYS A 99 10.88 8.32 13.76
C LYS A 99 11.76 8.31 12.52
N LYS A 100 11.91 7.15 11.86
CA LYS A 100 12.73 7.01 10.64
C LYS A 100 12.04 7.53 9.37
N PHE A 101 10.76 7.87 9.44
CA PHE A 101 10.02 8.45 8.33
C PHE A 101 9.64 9.89 8.66
N GLN A 102 10.04 10.82 7.80
CA GLN A 102 9.61 12.21 7.89
C GLN A 102 8.37 12.39 7.01
N ILE A 103 7.29 12.90 7.60
CA ILE A 103 6.00 13.07 6.93
C ILE A 103 5.74 14.57 6.73
N PHE A 104 5.34 14.94 5.52
CA PHE A 104 4.96 16.29 5.10
C PHE A 104 3.51 16.32 4.62
#